data_AF-A0AAV5I2V9-F1
#
_entry.id   AF-A0AAV5I2V9-F1
#
_cell.length_a   1.000
_cell.length_b   1.000
_cell.length_c   1.000
_cell.angle_alpha   90.00
_cell.angle_beta   90.00
_cell.angle_gamma   90.00
#
_symmetry.space_group_name_H-M   'P 1'
#
loop_
_entity.id
_entity.type
_entity.pdbx_description
1 polymer ?
#
loop_
_entity_poly.entity_id
_entity_poly.type
_entity_poly.pdbx_seq_one_letter_code
_entity_poly.pdbx_strand_id
1 'polypeptide(L)' 'MGDETFYRLAGRHVVFGKVLSGMDVVYRVEAEGRQSGTPKSTVVLADSGELPL' A
#
# COMPACT_ATOMS: atom_id res chain seq x y z
N MET A 1 -7.32 -15.12 14.82
CA MET A 1 -5.91 -15.01 14.40
C MET A 1 -5.61 -13.52 14.34
N GLY A 2 -5.41 -12.93 15.51
CA GLY A 2 -5.36 -11.48 15.74
C GLY A 2 -3.91 -10.99 15.84
N ASP A 3 -3.64 -9.93 15.10
CA ASP A 3 -2.86 -8.72 15.41
C ASP A 3 -1.43 -8.73 15.99
N GLU A 4 -0.72 -9.84 16.17
CA GLU A 4 0.68 -9.76 16.64
C GLU A 4 1.63 -9.07 15.62
N THR A 5 1.31 -9.07 14.33
CA THR A 5 2.16 -8.47 13.28
C THR A 5 2.10 -6.94 13.19
N PHE A 6 1.03 -6.29 13.66
CA PHE A 6 0.91 -4.82 13.57
C PHE A 6 1.84 -4.08 14.55
N TYR A 7 2.15 -4.70 15.69
CA TYR A 7 3.02 -4.11 16.70
C TYR A 7 4.45 -3.84 16.21
N ARG A 8 4.92 -4.54 15.17
CA ARG A 8 6.25 -4.33 14.60
C ARG A 8 6.44 -2.94 13.98
N LEU A 9 5.36 -2.31 13.52
CA LEU A 9 5.40 -1.00 12.86
C LEU A 9 5.00 0.14 13.82
N ALA A 10 4.28 -0.16 14.90
CA ALA A 10 3.85 0.80 15.89
C ALA A 10 5.05 1.55 16.52
N GLY A 11 4.98 2.88 16.56
CA GLY A 11 6.04 3.74 17.11
C GLY A 11 7.30 3.88 16.23
N ARG A 12 7.40 3.13 15.12
CA ARG A 12 8.50 3.26 14.15
C ARG A 12 8.04 3.87 12.82
N HIS A 13 6.77 3.70 12.47
CA HIS A 13 6.16 4.25 11.26
C HIS A 13 4.97 5.13 11.64
N VAL A 14 4.99 6.39 11.21
CA VAL A 14 3.89 7.33 11.42
C VAL A 14 2.83 7.11 10.35
N VAL A 15 1.59 6.86 10.77
CA VAL A 15 0.44 6.81 9.88
C VAL A 15 -0.05 8.23 9.63
N PHE A 16 -0.04 8.68 8.37
CA PHE A 16 -0.37 10.06 7.98
C PHE A 16 -1.57 10.18 7.01
N GLY A 17 -2.19 9.07 6.63
CA GLY A 17 -3.31 9.08 5.69
C GLY A 17 -3.95 7.71 5.52
N LYS A 18 -5.06 7.67 4.77
CA LYS A 18 -5.74 6.44 4.38
C LYS A 18 -6.29 6.58 2.96
N VAL A 19 -6.42 5.46 2.26
CA VAL A 19 -7.07 5.40 0.96
C VAL A 19 -8.57 5.60 1.13
N LEU A 20 -9.15 6.56 0.40
CA LEU A 20 -10.60 6.82 0.43
C LEU A 20 -11.35 6.11 -0.70
N SER A 21 -10.69 5.91 -1.85
CA SER A 21 -11.24 5.25 -3.03
C SER A 21 -10.13 4.51 -3.78
N GLY A 22 -10.49 3.49 -4.58
CA GLY A 22 -9.54 2.73 -5.40
C GLY A 22 -8.78 1.62 -4.67
N MET A 23 -9.30 1.08 -3.56
CA MET A 23 -8.68 -0.07 -2.87
C MET A 23 -8.57 -1.32 -3.75
N ASP A 24 -9.44 -1.49 -4.74
CA ASP A 24 -9.33 -2.56 -5.75
C ASP A 24 -8.03 -2.44 -6.58
N VAL A 25 -7.57 -1.22 -6.86
CA VAL A 25 -6.30 -0.97 -7.54
C VAL A 25 -5.15 -1.38 -6.63
N VAL A 26 -5.22 -1.03 -5.35
CA VAL A 26 -4.21 -1.43 -4.34
C VAL A 26 -4.11 -2.96 -4.24
N TYR A 27 -5.24 -3.68 -4.22
CA TYR A 27 -5.23 -5.14 -4.22
C TYR A 27 -4.66 -5.74 -5.51
N ARG A 28 -4.90 -5.12 -6.66
CA ARG A 28 -4.26 -5.53 -7.92
C ARG A 28 -2.74 -5.31 -7.88
N VAL A 29 -2.27 -4.20 -7.31
CA VAL A 29 -0.83 -3.94 -7.11
C VAL A 29 -0.23 -4.98 -6.17
N GLU A 30 -0.92 -5.33 -5.08
CA GLU A 30 -0.50 -6.38 -4.14
C GLU A 30 -0.40 -7.75 -4.82
N ALA A 31 -1.33 -8.10 -5.72
CA ALA A 31 -1.33 -9.36 -6.45
C ALA A 31 -0.11 -9.55 -7.36
N GLU A 32 0.54 -8.46 -7.79
CA GLU A 32 1.82 -8.48 -8.51
C GLU A 32 3.03 -8.72 -7.59
N GLY A 33 2.82 -8.77 -6.28
CA GLY A 33 3.86 -9.01 -5.28
C GLY A 33 4.46 -10.41 -5.30
N ARG A 34 5.63 -10.53 -4.69
CA ARG A 34 6.30 -11.80 -4.35
C ARG A 34 6.80 -11.73 -2.92
N GLN A 35 7.04 -12.88 -2.30
CA GLN A 35 7.58 -12.94 -0.94
C GLN A 35 8.95 -12.25 -0.81
N SER A 36 9.74 -12.19 -1.88
CA SER A 36 11.02 -11.47 -1.91
C SER A 36 10.87 -9.94 -1.90
N GLY A 37 9.66 -9.41 -2.08
CA GLY A 37 9.39 -7.98 -2.23
C GLY A 37 9.58 -7.45 -3.66
N THR A 38 10.26 -8.17 -4.56
CA THR A 38 10.37 -7.79 -5.98
C THR A 38 9.09 -8.16 -6.73
N PRO A 39 8.43 -7.22 -7.44
CA PRO A 39 7.19 -7.51 -8.12
C PRO A 39 7.39 -8.43 -9.34
N LYS A 40 6.32 -9.11 -9.78
CA LYS A 40 6.28 -9.98 -10.96
C LYS A 40 6.42 -9.19 -12.26
N SER A 41 5.86 -7.98 -12.28
CA SER A 41 5.87 -7.05 -13.39
C SER A 41 6.09 -5.63 -12.88
N THR A 42 6.56 -4.74 -13.76
CA THR A 42 6.73 -3.32 -13.42
C THR A 42 5.37 -2.67 -13.16
N VAL A 43 5.18 -2.10 -11.98
CA VAL A 43 4.02 -1.27 -11.62
C VAL A 43 4.50 0.16 -11.46
N VAL A 44 3.91 1.10 -12.20
CA VAL A 44 4.34 2.50 -12.25
C VAL A 44 3.21 3.45 -11.88
N LEU A 45 3.52 4.56 -11.21
CA LEU A 45 2.60 5.68 -11.06
C LEU A 45 2.65 6.50 -12.36
N ALA A 46 1.63 6.36 -13.19
CA ALA A 46 1.58 7.02 -14.49
C ALA A 46 1.26 8.51 -14.39
N ASP A 47 0.46 8.92 -13.39
CA ASP A 47 0.07 10.31 -13.13
C ASP A 47 -0.32 10.48 -11.65
N SER A 48 -0.19 11.70 -11.11
CA SER A 48 -0.52 12.02 -9.71
C SER A 48 -0.74 13.52 -9.50
N GLY A 49 -1.58 13.89 -8.52
CA GLY A 49 -1.83 15.27 -8.15
C GLY A 49 -2.67 15.40 -6.87
N GLU A 50 -3.07 16.62 -6.56
CA GLU A 50 -3.97 16.93 -5.45
C GLU A 50 -5.36 17.28 -6.00
N LEU A 51 -6.42 16.87 -5.29
CA LEU A 51 -7.78 17.30 -5.62
C LEU A 51 -8.02 18.71 -5.08
N PRO A 52 -8.75 19.57 -5.81
CA PRO A 52 -9.18 20.86 -5.28
C PRO A 52 -9.90 20.71 -3.93
N LEU A 53 -9.68 21.69 -3.04
CA LEU A 53 -10.36 21.79 -1.75
C LEU A 53 -11.84 22.14 -1.91
#